data_AF-A0AAT9IZV7-F1
#
_entry.id   AF-A0AAT9IZV7-F1
#
_cell.length_a   1.000
_cell.length_b   1.000
_cell.length_c   1.000
_cell.angle_alpha   90.00
_cell.angle_beta   90.00
_cell.angle_gamma   90.00
#
_symmetry.space_group_name_H-M   'P 1'
#
loop_
_entity.id
_entity.type
_entity.pdbx_description
1 polymer ?
#
loop_
_entity_poly.entity_id
_entity_poly.type
_entity_poly.pdbx_seq_one_letter_code
_entity_poly.pdbx_strand_id
1 'polypeptide(L)'
;MISISRRALMRFSGSAAALASLPFTVRAEDAPATTDAPLPPIEVFAESPLVDEVALSPDGKRVAMVTQSGDTKLLMTFNVDDLTVC
;
A
#
# COMPACT_ATOMS: atom_id res chain seq x y z
N MET A 1 14.41 58.63 -4.76
CA MET A 1 14.05 57.32 -5.36
C MET A 1 15.27 56.41 -5.24
N ILE A 2 15.27 55.47 -4.29
CA ILE A 2 16.45 54.63 -3.97
C ILE A 2 16.40 53.37 -4.83
N SER A 3 17.41 53.18 -5.69
CA SER A 3 17.55 51.97 -6.51
C SER A 3 18.42 50.93 -5.80
N ILE A 4 17.82 49.80 -5.41
CA ILE A 4 18.53 48.68 -4.78
C ILE A 4 19.14 47.78 -5.86
N SER A 5 20.46 47.61 -5.81
CA SER A 5 21.21 46.82 -6.79
C SER A 5 21.10 45.33 -6.48
N ARG A 6 20.44 44.57 -7.38
CA ARG A 6 20.19 43.11 -7.26
C ARG A 6 21.49 42.29 -7.15
N ARG A 7 22.61 42.85 -7.60
CA ARG A 7 23.94 42.21 -7.58
C ARG A 7 24.62 42.19 -6.20
N ALA A 8 24.19 43.03 -5.27
CA ALA A 8 24.72 43.05 -3.90
C ALA A 8 24.08 41.95 -3.03
N LEU A 9 22.82 41.59 -3.33
CA LEU A 9 22.06 40.62 -2.56
C LEU A 9 22.59 39.18 -2.70
N MET A 10 23.16 38.85 -3.86
CA MET A 10 23.67 37.50 -4.16
C MET A 10 25.09 37.23 -3.64
N ARG A 11 25.73 38.18 -2.96
CA ARG A 11 27.06 37.98 -2.32
C ARG A 11 26.99 37.60 -0.84
N PHE A 12 25.80 37.56 -0.25
CA PHE A 12 25.59 37.17 1.16
C PHE A 12 25.01 35.77 1.34
N SER A 13 24.73 35.01 0.27
CA SER A 13 24.20 33.63 0.41
C SER A 13 25.30 32.57 0.47
N GLY A 14 26.41 32.90 1.14
CA GLY A 14 27.46 31.94 1.46
C GLY A 14 27.19 31.31 2.82
N SER A 15 26.92 29.99 2.80
CA SER A 15 27.13 29.09 3.94
C SER A 15 26.10 29.11 5.07
N ALA A 16 24.98 28.38 4.88
CA ALA A 16 24.23 27.77 5.99
C ALA A 16 23.40 26.56 5.52
N ALA A 17 24.05 25.56 4.93
CA ALA A 17 23.43 24.27 4.64
C ALA A 17 24.34 23.13 5.14
N ALA A 18 24.55 23.06 6.46
CA ALA A 18 25.42 22.04 7.05
C ALA A 18 24.97 21.54 8.43
N LEU A 19 23.67 21.60 8.77
CA LEU A 19 23.20 21.11 10.09
C LEU A 19 21.89 20.29 10.08
N ALA A 20 21.39 19.84 8.92
CA ALA A 20 20.14 19.07 8.89
C ALA A 20 20.30 17.59 8.48
N SER A 21 21.51 17.04 8.40
CA SER A 21 21.72 15.60 8.27
C SER A 21 21.84 14.96 9.65
N LEU A 22 20.77 15.01 10.43
CA LEU A 22 20.62 14.05 11.53
C LEU A 22 20.48 12.67 10.86
N PRO A 23 21.25 11.64 11.26
CA PRO A 23 20.90 10.29 10.87
C PRO A 23 19.52 10.02 11.50
N PHE A 24 18.47 9.99 10.68
CA PHE A 24 17.21 9.39 11.06
C PHE A 24 17.49 7.90 11.26
N THR A 25 17.94 7.55 12.47
CA THR A 25 18.01 6.17 12.91
C THR A 25 16.58 5.73 13.14
N VAL A 26 15.91 5.31 12.07
CA VAL A 26 14.68 4.53 12.20
C VAL A 26 15.11 3.21 12.82
N ARG A 27 14.90 3.07 14.13
CA ARG A 27 14.96 1.75 14.77
C ARG A 27 13.75 0.99 14.23
N ALA A 28 14.01 -0.07 13.48
CA ALA A 28 13.02 -1.11 13.29
C ALA A 28 12.64 -1.58 14.70
N GLU A 29 11.40 -1.31 15.10
CA GLU A 29 10.81 -1.95 16.26
C GLU A 29 10.71 -3.43 15.89
N ASP A 30 11.32 -4.31 16.68
CA ASP A 30 11.10 -5.74 16.53
C ASP A 30 9.60 -5.96 16.73
N ALA A 31 8.89 -6.20 15.63
CA ALA A 31 7.53 -6.70 15.70
C ALA A 31 7.58 -7.94 16.60
N PRO A 32 6.70 -8.05 17.60
CA PRO A 32 6.73 -9.20 18.50
C PRO A 32 6.79 -10.47 17.66
N ALA A 33 7.84 -11.27 17.87
CA ALA A 33 8.09 -12.53 17.16
C ALA A 33 7.08 -13.63 17.54
N THR A 34 5.88 -13.23 17.93
CA THR A 34 4.78 -14.07 18.38
C THR A 34 3.57 -13.65 17.57
N THR A 35 3.56 -14.08 16.31
CA THR A 35 2.28 -14.47 15.74
C THR A 35 1.89 -15.76 16.48
N ASP A 36 0.98 -15.65 17.44
CA ASP A 36 0.40 -16.82 18.16
C ASP A 36 -0.38 -17.76 17.23
N ALA A 37 -0.52 -17.41 15.95
CA ALA A 37 -1.04 -18.30 14.94
C ALA A 37 0.09 -19.20 14.40
N PRO A 38 -0.04 -20.54 14.47
CA PRO A 38 0.87 -21.42 13.77
C PRO A 38 0.87 -21.04 12.29
N LEU A 39 2.06 -20.96 11.70
CA LEU A 39 2.20 -20.75 10.26
C LEU A 39 1.38 -21.83 9.53
N PRO A 40 0.60 -21.46 8.51
CA PRO A 40 -0.17 -22.43 7.76
C PRO A 40 0.77 -23.50 7.19
N PRO A 41 0.41 -24.80 7.28
CA PRO A 41 1.19 -25.87 6.68
C PRO A 41 1.47 -25.60 5.20
N ILE A 42 2.64 -26.01 4.70
CA ILE A 42 3.05 -25.70 3.33
C ILE A 42 2.12 -26.35 2.29
N GLU A 43 1.45 -27.43 2.67
CA GLU A 43 0.47 -28.15 1.87
C GLU A 43 -0.74 -27.27 1.49
N VAL A 44 -1.08 -26.26 2.30
CA VAL A 44 -2.16 -25.31 2.02
C VAL A 44 -1.85 -24.47 0.77
N PHE A 45 -0.57 -24.24 0.47
CA PHE A 45 -0.15 -23.50 -0.72
C PHE A 45 0.05 -24.39 -1.95
N ALA A 46 0.01 -25.71 -1.78
CA ALA A 46 0.09 -26.67 -2.88
C ALA A 46 -1.28 -26.90 -3.53
N GLU A 47 -2.37 -26.56 -2.84
CA GLU A 47 -3.73 -26.65 -3.37
C GLU A 47 -4.02 -25.52 -4.37
N SER A 48 -4.86 -25.79 -5.37
CA SER A 48 -5.29 -24.77 -6.32
C SER A 48 -6.05 -23.68 -5.56
N PRO A 49 -5.73 -22.39 -5.75
CA PRO A 49 -6.45 -21.32 -5.09
C PRO A 49 -7.93 -21.37 -5.48
N LEU A 50 -8.80 -21.18 -4.48
CA LEU A 50 -10.25 -21.21 -4.69
C LEU A 50 -10.73 -20.03 -5.55
N VAL A 51 -10.04 -18.88 -5.48
CA VAL A 51 -10.37 -17.66 -6.23
C VAL A 51 -9.23 -17.38 -7.21
N ASP A 52 -9.54 -17.37 -8.50
CA ASP A 52 -8.60 -17.10 -9.58
C ASP A 52 -8.35 -15.59 -9.73
N GLU A 53 -9.45 -14.82 -9.76
CA GLU A 53 -9.41 -13.41 -10.13
C GLU A 53 -10.49 -12.61 -9.41
N VAL A 54 -10.11 -11.40 -8.99
CA VAL A 54 -11.01 -10.42 -8.38
C VAL A 54 -10.84 -9.10 -9.11
N ALA A 55 -11.95 -8.55 -9.61
CA ALA A 55 -11.99 -7.25 -10.25
C ALA A 55 -12.98 -6.32 -9.53
N LEU A 56 -12.50 -5.13 -9.20
CA LEU A 56 -13.32 -4.05 -8.66
C LEU A 56 -13.77 -3.14 -9.79
N SER A 57 -15.04 -2.73 -9.78
CA SER A 57 -15.48 -1.66 -10.67
C SER A 57 -14.72 -0.36 -10.33
N PRO A 58 -14.39 0.50 -11.31
CA PRO A 58 -13.75 1.79 -11.05
C PRO A 58 -14.49 2.67 -10.04
N ASP A 59 -15.82 2.54 -10.00
CA ASP A 59 -16.70 3.28 -9.10
C ASP A 59 -16.83 2.64 -7.71
N GLY A 60 -16.20 1.48 -7.46
CA GLY A 60 -16.24 0.75 -6.19
C GLY A 60 -17.58 0.09 -5.83
N LYS A 61 -18.62 0.23 -6.66
CA LYS A 61 -19.97 -0.28 -6.37
C LYS A 61 -20.18 -1.75 -6.67
N ARG A 62 -19.33 -2.34 -7.50
CA ARG A 62 -19.45 -3.71 -7.98
C ARG A 62 -18.15 -4.46 -7.84
N VAL A 63 -18.27 -5.75 -7.52
CA VAL A 63 -17.16 -6.69 -7.43
C VAL A 63 -17.46 -7.89 -8.31
N ALA A 64 -16.51 -8.27 -9.16
CA ALA A 64 -16.54 -9.53 -9.90
C ALA A 64 -15.49 -10.47 -9.32
N MET A 65 -15.89 -11.72 -9.09
CA MET A 65 -15.05 -12.80 -8.58
C MET A 65 -15.14 -13.97 -9.55
N VAL A 66 -14.00 -14.56 -9.84
CA VAL A 66 -13.90 -15.80 -10.61
C VAL A 66 -13.36 -16.89 -9.68
N THR A 67 -14.12 -17.96 -9.53
CA THR A 67 -13.74 -19.12 -8.71
C THR A 67 -13.75 -20.38 -9.56
N GLN A 68 -12.80 -21.27 -9.31
CA GLN A 68 -12.71 -22.56 -9.96
C GLN A 68 -12.90 -23.67 -8.92
N SER A 69 -13.80 -24.60 -9.21
CA SER A 69 -14.00 -25.82 -8.44
C SER A 69 -13.90 -27.01 -9.40
N GLY A 70 -12.76 -27.71 -9.35
CA GLY A 70 -12.42 -28.74 -10.34
C GLY A 70 -12.41 -28.17 -11.76
N ASP A 71 -13.23 -28.74 -12.65
CA ASP A 71 -13.36 -28.30 -14.05
C ASP A 71 -14.41 -27.18 -14.24
N THR A 72 -15.12 -26.79 -13.17
CA THR A 72 -16.16 -25.77 -13.25
C THR A 72 -15.59 -24.41 -12.90
N LYS A 73 -15.79 -23.43 -13.79
CA LYS A 73 -15.43 -22.03 -13.57
C LYS A 73 -16.70 -21.20 -13.36
N LEU A 74 -16.82 -20.56 -12.20
CA LEU A 74 -17.95 -19.71 -11.85
C LEU A 74 -17.53 -18.24 -11.87
N LEU A 75 -18.35 -17.41 -12.49
CA LEU A 75 -18.28 -15.95 -12.40
C LEU A 75 -19.39 -15.48 -11.46
N MET A 76 -18.99 -14.79 -10.39
CA MET A 76 -19.91 -14.20 -9.42
C MET A 76 -19.77 -12.69 -9.44
N THR A 77 -20.90 -11.98 -9.38
CA THR A 77 -20.94 -10.52 -9.35
C THR A 77 -21.78 -10.05 -8.18
N PHE A 78 -21.24 -9.14 -7.38
CA PHE A 78 -21.90 -8.56 -6.22
C PHE A 78 -22.01 -7.05 -6.37
N ASN A 79 -23.14 -6.48 -6.00
CA ASN A 79 -23.22 -5.05 -5.72
C ASN A 79 -22.87 -4.84 -4.24
N VAL A 80 -22.01 -3.89 -3.97
CA VAL A 80 -21.59 -3.56 -2.60
C VAL A 80 -22.75 -2.98 -1.80
N ASP A 81 -23.68 -2.29 -2.46
CA ASP A 81 -24.87 -1.69 -1.82
C ASP A 81 -25.85 -2.75 -1.28
N ASP A 82 -25.80 -3.99 -1.82
CA ASP A 82 -26.67 -5.10 -1.39
C ASP A 82 -26.09 -5.86 -0.18
N LEU A 83 -24.85 -5.55 0.23
CA LEU A 83 -24.19 -6.15 1.40
C LEU A 83 -24.54 -5.36 2.67
N THR A 84 -25.77 -5.50 3.15
CA THR A 84 -26.10 -5.05 4.50
C THR A 84 -25.40 -5.99 5.50
N VAL A 85 -24.44 -5.43 6.25
CA VAL A 85 -23.72 -6.13 7.32
C VAL A 85 -24.73 -6.60 8.37
N CYS A 86 -24.84 -7.92 8.55
CA CYS A 86 -25.57 -8.55 9.64
C CYS A 86 -24.71 -8.63 10.90
#